data_AF-A0A7U4JAU4-F1
#
_entry.id   AF-A0A7U4JAU4-F1
#
_cell.length_a   1.000
_cell.length_b   1.000
_cell.length_c   1.000
_cell.angle_alpha   90.00
_cell.angle_beta   90.00
_cell.angle_gamma   90.00
#
_symmetry.space_group_name_H-M   'P 1'
#
loop_
_entity.id
_entity.type
_entity.pdbx_description
1 polymer ?
#
loop_
_entity_poly.entity_id
_entity_poly.type
_entity_poly.pdbx_seq_one_letter_code
_entity_poly.pdbx_strand_id
1 'polypeptide(L)'
;MLHSSTPSDVIAAPALGEASVAEDPYHLAVFQAWACAFGASAVVYLSGPITTGKRLLAAIEEGRPLDTVLPENLAVMRETAHRLRQQVPPIVLDPSPLVVAHWSQQQYMLLWRGLIERHAREVRFMPDWEYSRGCAEEFVFAAALGIPTLDLDGSAIAPVAGAARLARAIDRLNKSIAGHERLAALASALNALRNELGGG
;
A
#
# COMPACT_ATOMS: atom_id res chain seq x y z
N MET A 1 -41.54 -29.55 -9.30
CA MET A 1 -41.24 -28.12 -9.41
C MET A 1 -39.85 -27.89 -8.85
N LEU A 2 -38.86 -27.76 -9.72
CA LEU A 2 -37.48 -27.42 -9.37
C LEU A 2 -37.36 -25.91 -9.59
N HIS A 3 -37.22 -25.14 -8.52
CA HIS A 3 -36.93 -23.71 -8.62
C HIS A 3 -35.42 -23.51 -8.69
N SER A 4 -34.99 -22.96 -9.82
CA SER A 4 -33.67 -22.37 -10.06
C SER A 4 -33.46 -21.15 -9.17
N SER A 5 -32.29 -21.03 -8.57
CA SER A 5 -31.81 -19.77 -8.00
C SER A 5 -30.41 -19.50 -8.51
N THR A 6 -30.28 -18.41 -9.27
CA THR A 6 -29.04 -17.80 -9.75
C THR A 6 -28.29 -17.11 -8.61
N PRO A 7 -26.95 -17.05 -8.61
CA PRO A 7 -26.20 -16.13 -7.76
C PRO A 7 -25.95 -14.81 -8.53
N SER A 8 -26.77 -13.81 -8.27
CA SER A 8 -26.44 -12.41 -8.51
C SER A 8 -26.50 -11.72 -7.16
N ASP A 9 -25.35 -11.44 -6.56
CA ASP A 9 -25.20 -10.39 -5.56
C ASP A 9 -23.75 -9.89 -5.58
N VAL A 10 -23.55 -8.88 -6.43
CA VAL A 10 -22.38 -8.02 -6.47
C VAL A 10 -22.75 -6.73 -5.73
N ILE A 11 -22.06 -6.51 -4.62
CA ILE A 11 -21.67 -5.21 -4.04
C ILE A 11 -22.80 -4.21 -3.73
N ALA A 12 -23.16 -4.16 -2.45
CA ALA A 12 -23.61 -2.92 -1.80
C ALA A 12 -22.55 -2.50 -0.78
N ALA A 13 -21.92 -1.34 -0.99
CA ALA A 13 -21.04 -0.72 -0.01
C ALA A 13 -21.90 -0.18 1.16
N PRO A 14 -21.57 -0.48 2.43
CA PRO A 14 -22.26 0.14 3.54
C PRO A 14 -21.81 1.60 3.70
N ALA A 15 -22.78 2.44 4.05
CA ALA A 15 -22.63 3.86 4.31
C ALA A 15 -21.57 4.14 5.38
N LEU A 16 -20.83 5.23 5.18
CA LEU A 16 -19.85 5.79 6.11
C LEU A 16 -20.54 6.24 7.41
N GLY A 17 -20.68 5.30 8.34
CA GLY A 17 -20.89 5.58 9.75
C GLY A 17 -19.53 5.64 10.44
N GLU A 18 -19.34 6.67 11.27
CA GLU A 18 -18.21 6.83 12.18
C GLU A 18 -18.12 5.63 13.13
N ALA A 19 -17.46 4.56 12.70
CA ALA A 19 -17.04 3.49 13.59
C ALA A 19 -15.87 4.04 14.42
N SER A 20 -16.17 4.43 15.65
CA SER A 20 -15.22 4.42 16.76
C SER A 20 -14.33 3.18 16.62
N VAL A 21 -13.04 3.40 16.36
CA VAL A 21 -12.03 2.35 16.20
C VAL A 21 -11.86 1.66 17.55
N ALA A 22 -12.73 0.73 17.88
CA ALA A 22 -12.39 -0.32 18.83
C ALA A 22 -11.12 -0.98 18.28
N GLU A 23 -10.01 -0.83 19.00
CA GLU A 23 -8.71 -1.36 18.59
C GLU A 23 -8.87 -2.85 18.27
N ASP A 24 -8.67 -3.22 17.00
CA ASP A 24 -8.64 -4.62 16.59
C ASP A 24 -7.62 -5.35 17.49
N PRO A 25 -8.03 -6.38 18.27
CA PRO A 25 -7.13 -7.04 19.20
C PRO A 25 -5.89 -7.63 18.52
N TYR A 26 -5.98 -7.96 17.23
CA TYR A 26 -4.83 -8.38 16.44
C TYR A 26 -3.85 -7.24 16.20
N HIS A 27 -4.32 -6.00 15.95
CA HIS A 27 -3.43 -4.85 15.84
C HIS A 27 -2.65 -4.64 17.14
N LEU A 28 -3.34 -4.66 18.29
CA LEU A 28 -2.69 -4.48 19.59
C LEU A 28 -1.62 -5.55 19.86
N ALA A 29 -1.95 -6.82 19.59
CA ALA A 29 -1.01 -7.92 19.75
C ALA A 29 0.23 -7.76 18.85
N VAL A 30 0.03 -7.36 17.60
CA VAL A 30 1.14 -7.13 16.65
C VAL A 30 1.99 -5.93 17.07
N PHE A 31 1.40 -4.82 17.52
CA PHE A 31 2.16 -3.68 18.05
C PHE A 31 2.98 -4.06 19.28
N GLN A 32 2.44 -4.86 20.21
CA GLN A 32 3.19 -5.35 21.36
C GLN A 32 4.35 -6.25 20.94
N ALA A 33 4.13 -7.17 20.01
CA ALA A 33 5.18 -8.03 19.48
C ALA A 33 6.32 -7.22 18.84
N TRP A 34 5.99 -6.18 18.08
CA TRP A 34 6.97 -5.26 17.50
C TRP A 34 7.70 -4.43 18.55
N ALA A 35 7.02 -3.93 19.58
CA ALA A 35 7.68 -3.24 20.69
C ALA A 35 8.70 -4.15 21.39
N CYS A 36 8.38 -5.44 21.59
CA CYS A 36 9.31 -6.41 22.13
C CYS A 36 10.50 -6.70 21.20
N ALA A 37 10.26 -6.81 19.89
CA ALA A 37 11.28 -7.17 18.92
C ALA A 37 12.23 -6.02 18.57
N PHE A 38 11.68 -4.80 18.44
CA PHE A 38 12.43 -3.63 17.99
C PHE A 38 13.04 -2.84 19.15
N GLY A 39 12.35 -2.79 20.30
CA GLY A 39 12.76 -1.91 21.40
C GLY A 39 12.91 -0.47 20.92
N ALA A 40 14.07 0.14 21.19
CA ALA A 40 14.42 1.49 20.73
C ALA A 40 15.10 1.52 19.34
N SER A 41 15.15 0.39 18.63
CA SER A 41 15.83 0.30 17.34
C SER A 41 15.09 1.07 16.27
N ALA A 42 15.84 1.78 15.42
CA ALA A 42 15.29 2.37 14.21
C ALA A 42 14.82 1.29 13.23
N VAL A 43 13.58 1.37 12.77
CA VAL A 43 13.03 0.47 11.74
C VAL A 43 12.95 1.20 10.41
N VAL A 44 13.37 0.53 9.34
CA VAL A 44 13.13 0.94 7.96
C VAL A 44 11.89 0.20 7.47
N TYR A 45 10.83 0.94 7.16
CA TYR A 45 9.64 0.35 6.56
C TYR A 45 9.81 0.26 5.03
N LEU A 46 9.72 -0.94 4.46
CA LEU A 46 9.74 -1.13 3.01
C LEU A 46 8.30 -1.04 2.46
N SER A 47 8.02 0.01 1.70
CA SER A 47 6.77 0.17 0.97
C SER A 47 6.96 -0.29 -0.48
N GLY A 48 6.15 -1.25 -0.91
CA GLY A 48 6.15 -1.67 -2.31
C GLY A 48 4.81 -2.27 -2.77
N PRO A 49 4.59 -2.32 -4.10
CA PRO A 49 3.34 -2.79 -4.67
C PRO A 49 3.06 -4.26 -4.32
N ILE A 50 1.89 -4.55 -3.72
CA ILE A 50 1.44 -5.92 -3.42
C ILE A 50 0.22 -6.30 -4.29
N THR A 51 -0.92 -5.64 -4.10
CA THR A 51 -2.21 -5.99 -4.75
C THR A 51 -2.57 -5.08 -5.93
N THR A 52 -1.99 -3.89 -5.97
CA THR A 52 -2.10 -2.89 -7.04
C THR A 52 -0.71 -2.39 -7.40
N GLY A 53 -0.54 -1.79 -8.56
CA GLY A 53 0.77 -1.32 -9.02
C GLY A 53 0.91 -1.38 -10.53
N LYS A 54 2.10 -1.03 -11.02
CA LYS A 54 2.40 -1.01 -12.45
C LYS A 54 2.28 -2.39 -13.12
N ARG A 55 2.56 -3.48 -12.39
CA ARG A 55 2.33 -4.86 -12.90
C ARG A 55 0.85 -5.17 -13.12
N LEU A 56 -0.04 -4.63 -12.29
CA LEU A 56 -1.49 -4.78 -12.49
C LEU A 56 -1.92 -4.04 -13.76
N LEU A 57 -1.44 -2.81 -13.94
CA LEU A 57 -1.70 -2.04 -15.17
C LEU A 57 -1.22 -2.81 -16.41
N ALA A 58 0.04 -3.27 -16.40
CA ALA A 58 0.61 -4.04 -17.51
C ALA A 58 -0.18 -5.34 -17.78
N ALA A 59 -0.56 -6.08 -16.74
CA ALA A 59 -1.33 -7.32 -16.91
C ALA A 59 -2.70 -7.05 -17.56
N ILE A 60 -3.36 -5.95 -17.20
CA ILE A 60 -4.64 -5.55 -17.81
C ILE A 60 -4.45 -5.19 -19.28
N GLU A 61 -3.43 -4.37 -19.60
CA GLU A 61 -3.16 -3.93 -20.97
C GLU A 61 -2.73 -5.06 -21.91
N GLU A 62 -1.98 -6.02 -21.36
CA GLU A 62 -1.49 -7.19 -22.08
C GLU A 62 -2.52 -8.33 -22.13
N GLY A 63 -3.65 -8.20 -21.43
CA GLY A 63 -4.65 -9.25 -21.30
C GLY A 63 -4.14 -10.49 -20.57
N ARG A 64 -3.14 -10.35 -19.69
CA ARG A 64 -2.59 -11.44 -18.89
C ARG A 64 -3.47 -11.78 -17.69
N PRO A 65 -3.42 -13.03 -17.20
CA PRO A 65 -4.09 -13.42 -15.97
C PRO A 65 -3.70 -12.53 -14.78
N LEU A 66 -4.69 -11.98 -14.07
CA LEU A 66 -4.45 -11.04 -12.97
C LEU A 66 -3.99 -11.73 -11.67
N ASP A 67 -4.21 -13.04 -11.56
CA ASP A 67 -3.79 -13.87 -10.44
C ASP A 67 -2.28 -14.09 -10.38
N THR A 68 -1.54 -13.86 -11.48
CA THR A 68 -0.07 -13.92 -11.49
C THR A 68 0.57 -12.68 -10.85
N VAL A 69 -0.14 -11.55 -10.82
CA VAL A 69 0.39 -10.25 -10.37
C VAL A 69 0.79 -10.29 -8.90
N LEU A 70 -0.02 -10.91 -8.05
CA LEU A 70 0.25 -10.96 -6.61
C LEU A 70 1.52 -11.80 -6.30
N PRO A 71 1.65 -13.06 -6.74
CA PRO A 71 2.88 -13.83 -6.57
C PRO A 71 4.14 -13.13 -7.09
N GLU A 72 4.07 -12.49 -8.26
CA GLU A 72 5.18 -11.73 -8.84
C GLU A 72 5.59 -10.55 -7.94
N ASN A 73 4.61 -9.79 -7.45
CA ASN A 73 4.84 -8.69 -6.54
C ASN A 73 5.46 -9.16 -5.21
N LEU A 74 4.94 -10.24 -4.61
CA LEU A 74 5.46 -10.81 -3.37
C LEU A 74 6.90 -11.31 -3.53
N ALA A 75 7.25 -11.91 -4.67
CA ALA A 75 8.61 -12.35 -4.94
C ALA A 75 9.58 -11.15 -5.01
N VAL A 76 9.17 -10.07 -5.66
CA VAL A 76 9.98 -8.85 -5.81
C VAL A 76 10.10 -8.07 -4.49
N MET A 77 9.05 -8.02 -3.69
CA MET A 77 9.07 -7.49 -2.32
C MET A 77 10.11 -8.23 -1.47
N ARG A 78 10.03 -9.56 -1.42
CA ARG A 78 10.91 -10.41 -0.62
C ARG A 78 12.38 -10.26 -1.01
N GLU A 79 12.67 -10.29 -2.31
CA GLU A 79 14.03 -10.11 -2.82
C GLU A 79 14.57 -8.71 -2.48
N THR A 80 13.74 -7.68 -2.60
CA THR A 80 14.13 -6.31 -2.27
C THR A 80 14.38 -6.16 -0.77
N ALA A 81 13.52 -6.70 0.07
CA ALA A 81 13.72 -6.73 1.52
C ALA A 81 15.01 -7.47 1.89
N HIS A 82 15.28 -8.62 1.26
CA HIS A 82 16.51 -9.37 1.48
C HIS A 82 17.74 -8.54 1.15
N ARG A 83 17.80 -7.93 -0.05
CA ARG A 83 18.92 -7.07 -0.46
C ARG A 83 19.10 -5.86 0.45
N LEU A 84 18.01 -5.19 0.83
CA LEU A 84 18.09 -4.02 1.69
C LEU A 84 18.67 -4.35 3.07
N ARG A 85 18.31 -5.52 3.63
CA ARG A 85 18.88 -6.03 4.90
C ARG A 85 20.39 -6.31 4.83
N GLN A 86 20.95 -6.55 3.64
CA GLN A 86 22.39 -6.73 3.45
C GLN A 86 23.16 -5.40 3.36
N GLN A 87 22.48 -4.32 2.98
CA GLN A 87 23.11 -3.05 2.62
C GLN A 87 23.11 -2.03 3.75
N VAL A 88 22.08 -2.06 4.60
CA VAL A 88 21.88 -1.07 5.65
C VAL A 88 21.53 -1.78 6.96
N PRO A 89 22.33 -1.61 8.04
CA PRO A 89 21.85 -1.79 9.40
C PRO A 89 20.96 -0.57 9.69
N PRO A 90 19.64 -0.68 9.48
CA PRO A 90 18.72 -1.06 10.55
C PRO A 90 17.74 -2.20 10.16
N ILE A 91 16.87 -2.58 11.09
CA ILE A 91 15.81 -3.57 10.90
C ILE A 91 14.92 -3.15 9.71
N VAL A 92 14.86 -3.96 8.65
CA VAL A 92 13.95 -3.74 7.51
C VAL A 92 12.68 -4.54 7.69
N LEU A 93 11.55 -3.84 7.85
CA LEU A 93 10.23 -4.45 7.88
C LEU A 93 9.65 -4.55 6.48
N ASP A 94 9.31 -5.78 6.10
CA ASP A 94 8.58 -6.11 4.87
C ASP A 94 7.15 -6.51 5.26
N PRO A 95 6.11 -5.75 4.85
CA PRO A 95 4.73 -6.04 5.20
C PRO A 95 4.17 -7.26 4.44
N SER A 96 4.80 -7.66 3.33
CA SER A 96 4.25 -8.64 2.38
C SER A 96 3.99 -10.06 2.92
N PRO A 97 4.69 -10.56 3.95
CA PRO A 97 4.41 -11.90 4.50
C PRO A 97 3.19 -11.95 5.45
N LEU A 98 2.70 -10.82 5.96
CA LEU A 98 1.60 -10.83 6.92
C LEU A 98 0.25 -11.02 6.20
N VAL A 99 -0.41 -12.14 6.49
CA VAL A 99 -1.75 -12.43 5.96
C VAL A 99 -2.67 -12.80 7.12
N VAL A 100 -3.71 -12.01 7.30
CA VAL A 100 -4.81 -12.25 8.23
C VAL A 100 -6.10 -12.39 7.42
N ALA A 101 -6.68 -13.59 7.44
CA ALA A 101 -7.71 -14.00 6.48
C ALA A 101 -8.98 -13.13 6.45
N HIS A 102 -9.34 -12.52 7.57
CA HIS A 102 -10.56 -11.73 7.74
C HIS A 102 -10.31 -10.22 7.73
N TRP A 103 -9.07 -9.79 7.49
CA TRP A 103 -8.76 -8.36 7.44
C TRP A 103 -9.17 -7.74 6.11
N SER A 104 -9.91 -6.65 6.22
CA SER A 104 -10.14 -5.71 5.13
C SER A 104 -8.85 -4.94 4.79
N GLN A 105 -8.82 -4.33 3.60
CA GLN A 105 -7.73 -3.41 3.23
C GLN A 105 -7.55 -2.29 4.26
N GLN A 106 -8.64 -1.78 4.84
CA GLN A 106 -8.57 -0.73 5.85
C GLN A 106 -7.86 -1.20 7.13
N GLN A 107 -8.08 -2.44 7.57
CA GLN A 107 -7.37 -3.00 8.73
C GLN A 107 -5.86 -3.09 8.46
N TYR A 108 -5.44 -3.63 7.31
CA TYR A 108 -4.03 -3.59 6.92
C TYR A 108 -3.46 -2.17 6.92
N MET A 109 -4.17 -1.20 6.33
CA MET A 109 -3.69 0.18 6.31
C MET A 109 -3.60 0.80 7.70
N LEU A 110 -4.53 0.53 8.60
CA LEU A 110 -4.47 0.98 9.99
C LEU A 110 -3.25 0.41 10.72
N LEU A 111 -2.98 -0.89 10.54
CA LEU A 111 -1.79 -1.52 11.12
C LEU A 111 -0.50 -0.86 10.59
N TRP A 112 -0.37 -0.72 9.27
CA TRP A 112 0.85 -0.21 8.64
C TRP A 112 1.11 1.25 8.98
N ARG A 113 0.08 2.10 8.96
CA ARG A 113 0.18 3.49 9.43
C ARG A 113 0.58 3.54 10.90
N GLY A 114 -0.01 2.69 11.73
CA GLY A 114 0.34 2.63 13.15
C GLY A 114 1.79 2.19 13.39
N LEU A 115 2.33 1.28 12.58
CA LEU A 115 3.74 0.89 12.62
C LEU A 115 4.65 2.03 12.17
N ILE A 116 4.30 2.69 11.05
CA ILE A 116 5.07 3.80 10.50
C ILE A 116 5.19 4.90 11.56
N GLU A 117 4.07 5.29 12.17
CA GLU A 117 4.00 6.30 13.21
C GLU A 117 4.83 5.94 14.46
N ARG A 118 4.79 4.67 14.90
CA ARG A 118 5.39 4.26 16.19
C ARG A 118 6.85 3.85 16.10
N HIS A 119 7.29 3.31 14.97
CA HIS A 119 8.58 2.61 14.87
C HIS A 119 9.43 2.99 13.66
N ALA A 120 8.82 3.48 12.57
CA ALA A 120 9.59 3.77 11.37
C ALA A 120 10.44 5.03 11.57
N ARG A 121 11.76 4.88 11.42
CA ARG A 121 12.67 6.02 11.27
C ARG A 121 12.55 6.62 9.87
N GLU A 122 12.27 5.79 8.88
CA GLU A 122 12.13 6.16 7.47
C GLU A 122 11.31 5.11 6.73
N VAL A 123 10.71 5.53 5.62
CA VAL A 123 10.03 4.66 4.66
C VAL A 123 10.83 4.61 3.36
N ARG A 124 11.18 3.40 2.92
CA ARG A 124 11.82 3.13 1.63
C ARG A 124 10.78 2.69 0.62
N PHE A 125 10.59 3.47 -0.43
CA PHE A 125 9.66 3.16 -1.49
C PHE A 125 10.36 2.41 -2.63
N MET A 126 9.73 1.32 -3.07
CA MET A 126 10.16 0.59 -4.25
C MET A 126 9.88 1.39 -5.53
N PRO A 127 10.59 1.11 -6.64
CA PRO A 127 10.28 1.69 -7.93
C PRO A 127 8.80 1.50 -8.30
N ASP A 128 8.23 2.52 -8.96
CA ASP A 128 6.84 2.54 -9.40
C ASP A 128 5.78 2.42 -8.26
N TRP A 129 6.16 2.79 -7.03
CA TRP A 129 5.25 2.82 -5.88
C TRP A 129 4.00 3.68 -6.13
N GLU A 130 4.11 4.73 -6.94
CA GLU A 130 3.04 5.68 -7.24
C GLU A 130 1.84 5.06 -7.98
N TYR A 131 1.99 3.84 -8.50
CA TYR A 131 0.91 3.06 -9.10
C TYR A 131 0.17 2.17 -8.09
N SER A 132 0.66 2.06 -6.86
CA SER A 132 0.08 1.24 -5.80
C SER A 132 -0.72 2.12 -4.85
N ARG A 133 -1.99 1.75 -4.62
CA ARG A 133 -2.84 2.45 -3.65
C ARG A 133 -2.21 2.42 -2.25
N GLY A 134 -1.79 1.24 -1.78
CA GLY A 134 -1.22 1.10 -0.44
C GLY A 134 0.04 1.94 -0.26
N CYS A 135 0.95 1.93 -1.25
CA CYS A 135 2.16 2.74 -1.19
C CYS A 135 1.85 4.24 -1.24
N ALA A 136 0.88 4.66 -2.05
CA ALA A 136 0.47 6.05 -2.09
C ALA A 136 -0.11 6.51 -0.75
N GLU A 137 -0.95 5.69 -0.11
CA GLU A 137 -1.47 5.97 1.23
C GLU A 137 -0.34 6.08 2.26
N GLU A 138 0.63 5.16 2.24
CA GLU A 138 1.80 5.19 3.13
C GLU A 138 2.69 6.41 2.90
N PHE A 139 2.88 6.81 1.64
CA PHE A 139 3.65 8.01 1.28
C PHE A 139 3.00 9.28 1.82
N VAL A 140 1.70 9.47 1.58
CA VAL A 140 0.96 10.64 2.06
C VAL A 140 0.99 10.70 3.58
N PHE A 141 0.77 9.55 4.24
CA PHE A 141 0.78 9.45 5.69
C PHE A 141 2.17 9.78 6.28
N ALA A 142 3.24 9.17 5.77
CA ALA A 142 4.60 9.42 6.25
C ALA A 142 5.02 10.87 6.02
N ALA A 143 4.70 11.44 4.85
CA ALA A 143 4.98 12.83 4.51
C ALA A 143 4.28 13.81 5.47
N ALA A 144 3.01 13.57 5.80
CA ALA A 144 2.24 14.41 6.72
C ALA A 144 2.81 14.40 8.15
N LEU A 145 3.43 13.29 8.57
CA LEU A 145 4.10 13.17 9.88
C LEU A 145 5.56 13.64 9.87
N GLY A 146 6.09 14.08 8.73
CA GLY A 146 7.50 14.46 8.59
C GLY A 146 8.47 13.28 8.70
N ILE A 147 7.98 12.04 8.55
CA ILE A 147 8.83 10.84 8.52
C ILE A 147 9.55 10.80 7.16
N PRO A 148 10.88 10.63 7.12
CA PRO A 148 11.64 10.57 5.87
C PRO A 148 11.09 9.54 4.88
N THR A 149 10.73 10.00 3.69
CA THR A 149 10.31 9.20 2.54
C THR A 149 11.45 9.14 1.53
N LEU A 150 11.99 7.95 1.26
CA LEU A 150 13.18 7.79 0.42
C LEU A 150 12.96 6.73 -0.65
N ASP A 151 13.65 6.85 -1.78
CA ASP A 151 13.83 5.74 -2.72
C ASP A 151 14.78 4.68 -2.11
N LEU A 152 14.87 3.51 -2.75
CA LEU A 152 15.68 2.38 -2.23
C LEU A 152 17.17 2.73 -2.04
N ASP A 153 17.70 3.66 -2.82
CA ASP A 153 19.10 4.12 -2.73
C ASP A 153 19.35 5.16 -1.62
N GLY A 154 18.29 5.69 -1.00
CA GLY A 154 18.36 6.71 0.06
C GLY A 154 18.10 8.12 -0.42
N SER A 155 17.83 8.32 -1.70
CA SER A 155 17.43 9.61 -2.24
C SER A 155 16.08 10.02 -1.65
N ALA A 156 15.98 11.25 -1.14
CA ALA A 156 14.75 11.75 -0.54
C ALA A 156 13.67 12.04 -1.59
N ILE A 157 12.44 11.65 -1.29
CA ILE A 157 11.25 11.92 -2.10
C ILE A 157 10.45 13.04 -1.41
N ALA A 158 10.77 14.29 -1.74
CA ALA A 158 10.02 15.43 -1.22
C ALA A 158 8.51 15.33 -1.55
N PRO A 159 7.60 15.84 -0.70
CA PRO A 159 6.15 15.78 -0.94
C PRO A 159 5.73 16.29 -2.32
N VAL A 160 6.31 17.40 -2.78
CA VAL A 160 6.06 17.97 -4.13
C VAL A 160 6.50 17.00 -5.23
N ALA A 161 7.65 16.34 -5.07
CA ALA A 161 8.14 15.36 -6.03
C ALA A 161 7.25 14.10 -6.06
N GLY A 162 6.80 13.64 -4.89
CA GLY A 162 5.83 12.54 -4.75
C GLY A 162 4.49 12.87 -5.39
N ALA A 163 3.94 14.06 -5.15
CA ALA A 163 2.71 14.53 -5.79
C ALA A 163 2.83 14.55 -7.33
N ALA A 164 3.98 14.98 -7.85
CA ALA A 164 4.25 14.95 -9.28
C ALA A 164 4.36 13.52 -9.85
N ARG A 165 4.92 12.56 -9.09
CA ARG A 165 4.95 11.12 -9.46
C ARG A 165 3.53 10.54 -9.49
N LEU A 166 2.73 10.81 -8.46
CA LEU A 166 1.31 10.42 -8.40
C LEU A 166 0.51 10.99 -9.58
N ALA A 167 0.70 12.27 -9.91
CA ALA A 167 0.05 12.88 -11.08
C ALA A 167 0.36 12.13 -12.38
N ARG A 168 1.64 11.79 -12.62
CA ARG A 168 2.04 11.01 -13.81
C ARG A 168 1.44 9.61 -13.82
N ALA A 169 1.37 8.93 -12.67
CA ALA A 169 0.75 7.62 -12.57
C ALA A 169 -0.76 7.68 -12.85
N ILE A 170 -1.46 8.68 -12.32
CA ILE A 170 -2.88 8.94 -12.58
C ILE A 170 -3.12 9.18 -14.07
N ASP A 171 -2.33 10.05 -14.71
CA ASP A 171 -2.44 10.31 -16.15
C ASP A 171 -2.21 9.04 -16.98
N ARG A 172 -1.27 8.20 -16.55
CA ARG A 172 -0.98 6.92 -17.21
C ARG A 172 -2.12 5.91 -17.05
N LEU A 173 -2.71 5.83 -15.86
CA LEU A 173 -3.87 4.97 -15.58
C LEU A 173 -5.07 5.44 -16.40
N ASN A 174 -5.34 6.75 -16.44
CA ASN A 174 -6.44 7.35 -17.19
C ASN A 174 -6.41 7.03 -18.69
N LYS A 175 -5.24 6.80 -19.28
CA LYS A 175 -5.13 6.35 -20.68
C LYS A 175 -5.63 4.93 -20.91
N SER A 176 -5.80 4.14 -19.85
CA SER A 176 -6.12 2.71 -19.90
C SER A 176 -7.39 2.34 -19.12
N ILE A 177 -8.16 3.32 -18.61
CA ILE A 177 -9.37 3.03 -17.83
C ILE A 177 -10.55 2.51 -18.67
N ALA A 178 -10.53 2.71 -19.99
CA ALA A 178 -11.66 2.38 -20.84
C ALA A 178 -11.96 0.87 -20.74
N GLY A 179 -13.13 0.52 -20.18
CA GLY A 179 -13.55 -0.86 -19.95
C GLY A 179 -12.97 -1.53 -18.70
N HIS A 180 -12.27 -0.79 -17.83
CA HIS A 180 -11.57 -1.35 -16.67
C HIS A 180 -11.92 -0.61 -15.37
N GLU A 181 -13.03 -1.00 -14.73
CA GLU A 181 -13.51 -0.42 -13.46
C GLU A 181 -12.45 -0.42 -12.36
N ARG A 182 -11.63 -1.48 -12.28
CA ARG A 182 -10.54 -1.59 -11.30
C ARG A 182 -9.48 -0.49 -11.47
N LEU A 183 -9.17 -0.10 -12.71
CA LEU A 183 -8.22 0.98 -12.99
C LEU A 183 -8.84 2.36 -12.71
N ALA A 184 -10.14 2.53 -13.01
CA ALA A 184 -10.86 3.75 -12.68
C ALA A 184 -10.93 3.98 -11.15
N ALA A 185 -11.24 2.94 -10.37
CA ALA A 185 -11.26 2.99 -8.92
C ALA A 185 -9.86 3.31 -8.34
N LEU A 186 -8.80 2.71 -8.91
CA LEU A 186 -7.43 3.01 -8.51
C LEU A 186 -7.05 4.46 -8.82
N ALA A 187 -7.30 4.95 -10.03
CA ALA A 187 -7.01 6.33 -10.41
C ALA A 187 -7.75 7.35 -9.53
N SER A 188 -9.02 7.08 -9.20
CA SER A 188 -9.81 7.89 -8.28
C SER A 188 -9.18 7.95 -6.88
N ALA A 189 -8.81 6.79 -6.31
CA ALA A 189 -8.16 6.72 -5.01
C ALA A 189 -6.82 7.46 -4.97
N LEU A 190 -5.98 7.31 -6.01
CA LEU A 190 -4.70 8.03 -6.11
C LEU A 190 -4.90 9.54 -6.25
N ASN A 191 -5.96 9.96 -6.95
CA ASN A 191 -6.28 11.38 -7.11
C ASN A 191 -6.70 12.02 -5.78
N ALA A 192 -7.46 11.30 -4.94
CA ALA A 192 -7.80 11.76 -3.59
C ALA A 192 -6.53 11.98 -2.74
N LEU A 193 -5.63 10.99 -2.73
CA LEU A 193 -4.37 11.04 -1.98
C LEU A 193 -3.44 12.16 -2.46
N ARG A 194 -3.35 12.38 -3.77
CA ARG A 194 -2.56 13.50 -4.31
C ARG A 194 -3.08 14.84 -3.82
N ASN A 195 -4.40 15.01 -3.70
CA ASN A 195 -4.98 16.27 -3.25
C ASN A 195 -4.66 16.55 -1.77
N GLU A 196 -4.51 15.52 -0.94
CA GLU A 196 -4.09 15.66 0.46
C GLU A 196 -2.67 16.26 0.59
N LEU A 197 -1.78 16.00 -0.37
CA LEU A 197 -0.43 16.58 -0.40
C LEU A 197 -0.39 18.06 -0.81
N GLY A 198 -1.43 18.54 -1.51
CA GLY A 198 -1.50 19.91 -2.04
C GLY A 198 -2.33 20.88 -1.20
N GLY A 199 -2.96 20.41 -0.11
CA GLY A 199 -3.84 21.19 0.76
C GLY A 199 -3.20 21.67 2.07
N GLY A 200 -1.86 21.59 2.19
CA GLY A 200 -1.09 22.02 3.36
C GLY A 200 -0.39 23.37 3.17
#